data_AF-W2T9V9-F1
#
_entry.id   AF-W2T9V9-F1
#
_cell.length_a   1.000
_cell.length_b   1.000
_cell.length_c   1.000
_cell.angle_alpha   90.00
_cell.angle_beta   90.00
_cell.angle_gamma   90.00
#
_symmetry.space_group_name_H-M   'P 1'
#
loop_
_entity.id
_entity.type
_entity.pdbx_description
1 polymer ?
#
loop_
_entity_poly.entity_id
_entity_poly.type
_entity_poly.pdbx_seq_one_letter_code
_entity_poly.pdbx_strand_id
1 'polypeptide(L)'
;MAPLLQIGLLVLFAIVIFAIIGLEFYSGAFHSACYNERGEIENVSEKPSPWWYPGITSFDNIAFAMITVFQCITMEGWTTVMYYTNDSLGSTYNWAYFIPLIVLGSFFMLNLVLGVLSGEFAKERERVENRREFLKLRRQQQIERELNGYLEWIMAAEEVILKEDRTTEEEKQAILDERLNVASKM
;
A
#
# COMPACT_ATOMS: atom_id res chain seq x y z
N MET A 1 -2.82 -2.27 11.63
CA MET A 1 -1.52 -1.77 12.15
C MET A 1 -0.60 -2.87 12.64
N ALA A 2 -1.08 -3.83 13.46
CA ALA A 2 -0.27 -4.99 13.90
C ALA A 2 0.48 -5.76 12.78
N PRO A 3 -0.11 -6.04 11.59
CA PRO A 3 0.61 -6.80 10.56
C PRO A 3 1.74 -6.01 9.89
N LEU A 4 1.56 -4.71 9.67
CA LEU A 4 2.59 -3.84 9.09
C LEU A 4 3.80 -3.66 10.04
N LEU A 5 3.54 -3.62 11.35
CA LEU A 5 4.59 -3.53 12.37
C LEU A 5 5.50 -4.76 12.35
N GLN A 6 4.94 -5.96 12.22
CA GLN A 6 5.72 -7.21 12.20
C GLN A 6 6.68 -7.26 11.02
N ILE A 7 6.26 -6.73 9.87
CA ILE A 7 7.07 -6.69 8.67
C ILE A 7 8.14 -5.62 8.78
N GLY A 8 7.79 -4.43 9.28
CA GLY A 8 8.77 -3.40 9.58
C GLY A 8 9.87 -3.91 10.52
N LEU A 9 9.49 -4.73 11.51
CA LEU A 9 10.44 -5.35 12.43
C LEU A 9 11.31 -6.42 11.76
N LEU A 10 10.74 -7.25 10.88
CA LEU A 10 11.50 -8.21 10.08
C LEU A 10 12.49 -7.49 9.16
N VAL A 11 12.07 -6.38 8.55
CA VAL A 11 12.91 -5.55 7.68
C VAL A 11 14.06 -4.93 8.46
N LEU A 12 13.76 -4.34 9.62
CA LEU A 12 14.78 -3.80 10.51
C LEU A 12 15.78 -4.88 10.94
N PHE A 13 15.31 -6.08 11.30
CA PHE A 13 16.17 -7.18 11.71
C PHE A 13 17.09 -7.65 10.59
N ALA A 14 16.58 -7.78 9.37
CA ALA A 14 17.40 -8.12 8.21
C ALA A 14 18.46 -7.05 7.91
N ILE A 15 18.09 -5.77 7.96
CA ILE A 15 19.02 -4.64 7.79
C ILE A 15 20.13 -4.73 8.84
N VAL A 16 19.81 -5.01 10.10
CA VAL A 16 20.80 -5.13 11.18
C VAL A 16 21.78 -6.27 10.92
N ILE A 17 21.31 -7.44 10.48
CA ILE A 17 22.20 -8.57 10.15
C ILE A 17 23.20 -8.20 9.07
N PHE A 18 22.71 -7.66 7.94
CA PHE A 18 23.58 -7.25 6.84
C PHE A 18 24.50 -6.09 7.23
N ALA A 19 24.04 -5.17 8.08
CA ALA A 19 24.86 -4.07 8.58
C ALA A 19 26.00 -4.56 9.48
N ILE A 20 25.77 -5.53 10.36
CA ILE A 20 26.83 -6.13 11.19
C ILE A 20 27.85 -6.85 10.28
N ILE A 21 27.38 -7.64 9.32
CA ILE A 21 28.28 -8.33 8.37
C ILE A 21 29.11 -7.29 7.59
N GLY A 22 28.48 -6.28 7.01
CA GLY A 22 29.17 -5.22 6.27
C GLY A 22 30.16 -4.43 7.12
N LEU A 23 29.84 -4.18 8.39
CA LEU A 23 30.74 -3.53 9.35
C LEU A 23 32.01 -4.37 9.57
N GLU A 24 31.87 -5.68 9.81
CA GLU A 24 33.02 -6.57 10.03
C GLU A 24 33.94 -6.66 8.81
N PHE A 25 33.39 -6.65 7.59
CA PHE A 25 34.18 -6.76 6.36
C PHE A 25 34.80 -5.42 5.91
N TYR A 26 34.12 -4.30 6.13
CA TYR A 26 34.45 -3.02 5.50
C TYR A 26 34.74 -1.88 6.48
N SER A 27 34.90 -2.18 7.77
CA SER A 27 35.32 -1.19 8.78
C SER A 27 36.63 -0.51 8.37
N GLY A 28 36.62 0.83 8.35
CA GLY A 28 37.80 1.64 8.04
C GLY A 28 38.19 1.71 6.57
N ALA A 29 37.54 0.95 5.67
CA ALA A 29 37.96 0.82 4.28
C ALA A 29 37.88 2.13 3.47
N PHE A 30 36.94 3.02 3.84
CA PHE A 30 36.65 4.23 3.05
C PHE A 30 37.44 5.48 3.44
N HIS A 31 38.52 5.35 4.22
CA HIS A 31 39.30 6.51 4.69
C HIS A 31 40.46 6.90 3.76
N SER A 32 40.72 6.14 2.70
CA SER A 32 41.86 6.38 1.80
C SER A 32 41.40 7.01 0.49
N ALA A 33 42.07 8.09 0.08
CA ALA A 33 41.86 8.78 -1.20
C ALA A 33 43.19 8.96 -1.94
N CYS A 34 43.14 9.05 -3.27
CA CYS A 34 44.33 9.32 -4.09
C CYS A 34 44.64 10.82 -4.06
N TYR A 35 45.91 11.17 -3.82
CA TYR A 35 46.40 12.54 -3.80
C TYR A 35 47.49 12.72 -4.87
N ASN A 36 47.44 13.83 -5.58
CA ASN A 36 48.47 14.26 -6.52
C ASN A 36 49.74 14.72 -5.79
N GLU A 37 50.81 15.00 -6.54
CA GLU A 37 52.10 15.46 -6.00
C GLU A 37 52.02 16.79 -5.21
N ARG A 38 50.92 17.55 -5.33
CA ARG A 38 50.67 18.80 -4.61
C ARG A 38 49.81 18.60 -3.36
N GLY A 39 49.43 17.36 -3.03
CA GLY A 39 48.54 17.03 -1.92
C GLY A 39 47.06 17.35 -2.18
N GLU A 40 46.68 17.59 -3.44
CA GLU A 40 45.28 17.74 -3.86
C GLU A 40 44.73 16.39 -4.32
N ILE A 41 43.43 16.15 -4.20
CA ILE A 41 42.83 14.87 -4.61
C ILE A 41 42.98 14.69 -6.13
N GLU A 42 43.57 13.56 -6.56
CA GLU A 42 43.80 13.22 -7.97
C GLU A 42 42.46 12.78 -8.60
N ASN A 43 42.12 13.37 -9.77
CA ASN A 43 40.81 13.35 -10.47
C ASN A 43 39.78 14.40 -9.99
N VAL A 44 39.92 15.63 -10.49
CA VAL A 44 39.02 16.78 -10.24
C VAL A 44 37.72 16.73 -11.06
N SER A 45 37.57 15.78 -12.01
CA SER A 45 36.37 15.65 -12.85
C SER A 45 35.15 15.09 -12.12
N GLU A 46 35.38 14.39 -11.02
CA GLU A 46 34.38 14.06 -10.00
C GLU A 46 34.82 14.78 -8.74
N LYS A 47 34.38 16.02 -8.50
CA LYS A 47 34.49 16.57 -7.15
C LYS A 47 33.43 15.89 -6.30
N PRO A 48 33.76 15.02 -5.32
CA PRO A 48 32.96 15.05 -4.13
C PRO A 48 33.11 16.44 -3.51
N SER A 49 32.01 17.13 -3.25
CA SER A 49 32.09 18.32 -2.41
C SER A 49 32.81 17.92 -1.12
N PRO A 50 33.59 18.83 -0.51
CA PRO A 50 34.42 18.58 0.67
C PRO A 50 33.69 18.01 1.91
N TRP A 51 32.38 17.84 1.82
CA TRP A 51 31.48 17.45 2.90
C TRP A 51 30.74 16.13 2.62
N TRP A 52 30.95 15.43 1.49
CA TRP A 52 30.13 14.26 1.13
C TRP A 52 30.81 12.97 0.65
N TYR A 53 32.15 12.83 0.64
CA TYR A 53 32.78 11.49 0.50
C TYR A 53 33.68 11.08 1.67
N PRO A 54 33.35 9.99 2.37
CA PRO A 54 32.05 9.31 2.51
C PRO A 54 31.42 9.76 3.84
N GLY A 55 30.72 10.89 3.83
CA GLY A 55 30.15 11.47 5.05
C GLY A 55 28.91 10.72 5.59
N ILE A 56 28.31 9.84 4.78
CA ILE A 56 27.08 9.10 5.11
C ILE A 56 27.19 7.61 4.75
N THR A 57 27.82 7.27 3.62
CA THR A 57 28.02 5.88 3.16
C THR A 57 29.27 5.26 3.76
N SER A 58 29.19 4.84 5.02
CA SER A 58 30.31 4.22 5.73
C SER A 58 29.94 2.98 6.52
N PHE A 59 30.93 2.09 6.72
CA PHE A 59 30.82 0.87 7.52
C PHE A 59 31.59 0.99 8.85
N ASP A 60 31.86 2.21 9.32
CA ASP A 60 32.66 2.44 10.53
C ASP A 60 31.83 2.38 11.81
N ASN A 61 30.54 2.74 11.71
CA ASN A 61 29.59 2.67 12.82
C ASN A 61 28.35 1.91 12.38
N ILE A 62 27.74 1.18 13.32
CA ILE A 62 26.52 0.41 13.04
C ILE A 62 25.38 1.27 12.47
N ALA A 63 25.24 2.52 12.91
CA ALA A 63 24.22 3.43 12.41
C ALA A 63 24.43 3.79 10.93
N PHE A 64 25.66 4.14 10.54
CA PHE A 64 25.99 4.44 9.14
C PHE A 64 25.98 3.19 8.26
N ALA A 65 26.39 2.04 8.80
CA ALA A 65 26.28 0.75 8.11
C ALA A 65 24.82 0.39 7.83
N MET A 66 23.91 0.59 8.80
CA MET A 66 22.47 0.40 8.61
C MET A 66 21.90 1.34 7.54
N ILE A 67 22.30 2.61 7.50
CA ILE A 67 21.87 3.57 6.48
C ILE A 67 22.37 3.15 5.09
N THR A 68 23.64 2.75 4.99
CA THR A 68 24.25 2.30 3.73
C THR A 68 23.59 1.01 3.22
N VAL A 69 23.30 0.06 4.11
CA VAL A 69 22.58 -1.18 3.79
C VAL A 69 21.13 -0.89 3.39
N PHE A 70 20.46 0.03 4.07
CA PHE A 70 19.12 0.47 3.69
C PHE A 70 19.10 1.08 2.29
N GLN A 71 20.05 1.96 1.97
CA GLN A 71 20.22 2.52 0.63
C GLN A 71 20.49 1.42 -0.42
N CYS A 72 21.29 0.40 -0.08
CA CYS A 72 21.51 -0.71 -0.99
C CYS A 72 20.22 -1.54 -1.23
N ILE A 73 19.41 -1.75 -0.19
CA ILE A 73 18.14 -2.49 -0.24
C ILE A 73 17.09 -1.74 -1.08
N THR A 74 17.08 -0.41 -1.10
CA THR A 74 16.20 0.38 -1.97
C THR A 74 16.61 0.33 -3.45
N MET A 75 17.66 -0.42 -3.80
CA MET A 75 18.25 -0.51 -5.14
C MET A 75 18.76 0.84 -5.69
N GLU A 76 19.07 1.80 -4.82
CA GLU A 76 19.51 3.13 -5.22
C GLU A 76 20.97 3.34 -4.81
N GLY A 77 21.87 3.64 -5.76
CA GLY A 77 23.29 3.84 -5.47
C GLY A 77 24.08 2.61 -4.98
N TRP A 78 23.49 1.42 -4.95
CA TRP A 78 24.13 0.20 -4.44
C TRP A 78 25.37 -0.22 -5.25
N THR A 79 25.34 -0.03 -6.57
CA THR A 79 26.49 -0.29 -7.45
C THR A 79 27.64 0.66 -7.15
N THR A 80 27.33 1.91 -6.79
CA THR A 80 28.33 2.92 -6.45
C THR A 80 29.02 2.54 -5.15
N VAL A 81 28.26 2.12 -4.13
CA VAL A 81 28.83 1.59 -2.87
C VAL A 81 29.73 0.39 -3.14
N MET A 82 29.31 -0.55 -3.98
CA MET A 82 30.12 -1.70 -4.38
C MET A 82 31.42 -1.28 -5.08
N TYR A 83 31.38 -0.28 -5.96
CA TYR A 83 32.58 0.23 -6.62
C TYR A 83 33.56 0.88 -5.65
N TYR A 84 33.08 1.67 -4.69
CA TYR A 84 33.97 2.20 -3.64
C TYR A 84 34.61 1.08 -2.82
N THR A 85 33.86 0.02 -2.51
CA THR A 85 34.43 -1.14 -1.81
C THR A 85 35.47 -1.88 -2.66
N ASN A 86 35.25 -1.98 -3.98
CA ASN A 86 36.20 -2.58 -4.92
C ASN A 86 37.48 -1.75 -5.03
N ASP A 87 37.38 -0.44 -5.04
CA ASP A 87 38.54 0.46 -5.12
C ASP A 87 39.34 0.45 -3.81
N SER A 88 38.69 0.22 -2.66
CA SER A 88 39.36 0.14 -1.35
C SER A 88 40.02 -1.21 -1.06
N LEU A 89 39.35 -2.34 -1.34
CA LEU A 89 39.78 -3.69 -0.90
C LEU A 89 40.04 -4.67 -2.05
N GLY A 90 39.78 -4.27 -3.29
CA GLY A 90 39.86 -5.12 -4.48
C GLY A 90 38.54 -5.83 -4.81
N SER A 91 38.34 -6.13 -6.09
CA SER A 91 37.05 -6.61 -6.65
C SER A 91 36.72 -8.09 -6.41
N THR A 92 37.71 -8.90 -6.00
CA THR A 92 37.63 -10.37 -6.05
C THR A 92 36.52 -10.98 -5.18
N TYR A 93 36.21 -10.39 -4.01
CA TYR A 93 35.31 -11.00 -3.03
C TYR A 93 34.06 -10.18 -2.70
N ASN A 94 34.01 -8.89 -3.07
CA ASN A 94 32.92 -7.99 -2.68
C ASN A 94 31.56 -8.43 -3.27
N TRP A 95 31.56 -9.04 -4.46
CA TRP A 95 30.34 -9.57 -5.08
C TRP A 95 29.62 -10.60 -4.19
N ALA A 96 30.35 -11.36 -3.37
CA ALA A 96 29.77 -12.37 -2.48
C ALA A 96 28.94 -11.75 -1.34
N TYR A 97 29.15 -10.47 -1.02
CA TYR A 97 28.32 -9.71 -0.08
C TYR A 97 27.17 -8.99 -0.80
N PHE A 98 27.46 -8.25 -1.87
CA PHE A 98 26.46 -7.40 -2.53
C PHE A 98 25.41 -8.20 -3.30
N ILE A 99 25.74 -9.34 -3.93
CA ILE A 99 24.75 -10.12 -4.68
C ILE A 99 23.68 -10.73 -3.76
N PRO A 100 24.01 -11.44 -2.66
CA PRO A 100 23.01 -11.89 -1.70
C PRO A 100 22.24 -10.74 -1.05
N LEU A 101 22.90 -9.60 -0.77
CA LEU A 101 22.24 -8.41 -0.22
C LEU A 101 21.13 -7.90 -1.15
N ILE A 102 21.35 -7.84 -2.46
CA ILE A 102 20.33 -7.37 -3.41
C ILE A 102 19.23 -8.42 -3.61
N VAL A 103 19.59 -9.70 -3.76
CA VAL A 103 18.63 -10.77 -4.01
C VAL A 103 17.73 -11.02 -2.79
N LEU A 104 18.32 -11.18 -1.60
CA LEU A 104 17.58 -11.47 -0.38
C LEU A 104 17.06 -10.20 0.32
N GLY A 105 17.83 -9.11 0.25
CA GLY A 105 17.47 -7.86 0.91
C GLY A 105 16.50 -7.02 0.10
N SER A 106 16.56 -7.01 -1.23
CA SER A 106 15.72 -6.11 -2.04
C SER A 106 14.55 -6.82 -2.71
N PHE A 107 14.80 -7.87 -3.52
CA PHE A 107 13.71 -8.56 -4.22
C PHE A 107 12.71 -9.21 -3.26
N PHE A 108 13.19 -9.90 -2.23
CA PHE A 108 12.30 -10.51 -1.24
C PHE A 108 11.55 -9.45 -0.42
N MET A 109 12.22 -8.39 0.05
CA MET A 109 11.60 -7.39 0.91
C MET A 109 10.58 -6.52 0.18
N LEU A 110 10.88 -6.07 -1.04
CA LEU A 110 9.92 -5.33 -1.84
C LEU A 110 8.67 -6.17 -2.13
N ASN A 111 8.86 -7.44 -2.52
CA ASN A 111 7.74 -8.34 -2.78
C ASN A 111 6.91 -8.63 -1.52
N LEU A 112 7.54 -8.74 -0.36
CA LEU A 112 6.85 -8.95 0.91
C LEU A 112 6.06 -7.72 1.35
N VAL A 113 6.64 -6.52 1.23
CA VAL A 113 5.95 -5.26 1.51
C VAL A 113 4.76 -5.07 0.59
N LEU A 114 4.94 -5.27 -0.72
CA LEU A 114 3.86 -5.19 -1.71
C LEU A 114 2.76 -6.25 -1.45
N GLY A 115 3.14 -7.48 -1.12
CA GLY A 115 2.22 -8.56 -0.83
C GLY A 115 1.31 -8.25 0.37
N VAL A 116 1.88 -7.68 1.44
CA VAL A 116 1.09 -7.34 2.63
C VAL A 116 0.28 -6.08 2.45
N LEU A 117 0.83 -5.05 1.79
CA LEU A 117 0.03 -3.87 1.42
C LEU A 117 -1.17 -4.28 0.56
N SER A 118 -0.96 -5.18 -0.40
CA SER A 118 -2.05 -5.75 -1.21
C SER A 118 -3.07 -6.50 -0.35
N GLY A 119 -2.62 -7.31 0.61
CA GLY A 119 -3.51 -8.02 1.54
C GLY A 119 -4.31 -7.08 2.47
N GLU A 120 -3.67 -6.06 3.04
CA GLU A 120 -4.33 -5.06 3.88
C GLU A 120 -5.32 -4.22 3.05
N PHE A 121 -4.95 -3.82 1.84
CA PHE A 121 -5.87 -3.13 0.94
C PHE A 121 -7.02 -4.01 0.49
N ALA A 122 -6.80 -5.31 0.25
CA ALA A 122 -7.88 -6.24 -0.05
C ALA A 122 -8.86 -6.36 1.11
N LYS A 123 -8.36 -6.50 2.34
CA LYS A 123 -9.17 -6.57 3.56
C LYS A 123 -9.97 -5.28 3.79
N GLU A 124 -9.35 -4.12 3.61
CA GLU A 124 -10.04 -2.85 3.77
C GLU A 124 -11.06 -2.63 2.65
N ARG A 125 -10.75 -3.03 1.42
CA ARG A 125 -11.67 -2.99 0.28
C ARG A 125 -12.90 -3.87 0.53
N GLU A 126 -12.71 -5.08 1.03
CA GLU A 126 -13.80 -6.00 1.40
C GLU A 126 -14.70 -5.39 2.50
N ARG A 127 -14.10 -4.76 3.52
CA ARG A 127 -14.84 -4.08 4.59
C ARG A 127 -15.72 -2.94 4.04
N VAL A 128 -15.17 -2.14 3.13
CA VAL A 128 -15.90 -1.03 2.49
C VAL A 128 -17.02 -1.57 1.60
N GLU A 129 -16.78 -2.65 0.86
CA GLU A 129 -17.76 -3.30 -0.01
C GLU A 129 -18.95 -3.85 0.80
N ASN A 130 -18.69 -4.63 1.86
CA ASN A 130 -19.73 -5.15 2.77
C ASN A 130 -20.57 -4.02 3.41
N ARG A 131 -19.94 -2.91 3.82
CA ARG A 131 -20.67 -1.76 4.37
C ARG A 131 -21.55 -1.10 3.32
N ARG A 132 -21.06 -0.99 2.08
CA ARG A 132 -21.82 -0.43 0.97
C ARG A 132 -23.01 -1.31 0.61
N GLU A 133 -22.85 -2.62 0.60
CA GLU A 133 -23.94 -3.58 0.37
C GLU A 133 -25.00 -3.49 1.47
N PHE A 134 -24.60 -3.45 2.74
CA PHE A 134 -25.52 -3.28 3.86
C PHE A 134 -26.34 -1.98 3.77
N LEU A 135 -25.70 -0.87 3.42
CA LEU A 135 -26.39 0.41 3.24
C LEU A 135 -27.36 0.40 2.05
N LYS A 136 -27.01 -0.28 0.95
CA LYS A 136 -27.91 -0.47 -0.20
C LYS A 136 -29.14 -1.30 0.18
N LEU A 137 -28.95 -2.42 0.89
CA LEU A 137 -30.03 -3.28 1.39
C LEU A 137 -30.98 -2.51 2.31
N ARG A 138 -30.46 -1.73 3.27
CA ARG A 138 -31.29 -0.88 4.14
C ARG A 138 -32.10 0.15 3.37
N ARG A 139 -31.49 0.78 2.35
CA ARG A 139 -32.19 1.76 1.51
C ARG A 139 -33.30 1.10 0.70
N GLN A 140 -33.09 -0.10 0.15
CA GLN A 140 -34.13 -0.87 -0.54
C GLN A 140 -35.28 -1.26 0.39
N GLN A 141 -34.98 -1.82 1.56
CA GLN A 141 -36.01 -2.19 2.54
C GLN A 141 -36.83 -0.98 3.00
N GLN A 142 -36.21 0.19 3.12
CA GLN A 142 -36.92 1.40 3.50
C GLN A 142 -37.85 1.88 2.39
N ILE A 143 -37.39 1.90 1.13
CA ILE A 143 -38.22 2.24 -0.03
C ILE A 143 -39.40 1.25 -0.14
N GLU A 144 -39.16 -0.03 0.08
CA GLU A 144 -40.22 -1.06 0.04
C GLU A 144 -41.28 -0.85 1.13
N ARG A 145 -40.87 -0.50 2.36
CA ARG A 145 -41.80 -0.16 3.45
C ARG A 145 -42.59 1.11 3.17
N GLU A 146 -41.92 2.15 2.66
CA GLU A 146 -42.58 3.40 2.29
C GLU A 146 -43.59 3.18 1.16
N LEU A 147 -43.23 2.37 0.14
CA LEU A 147 -44.12 2.00 -0.95
C LEU A 147 -45.33 1.19 -0.48
N ASN A 148 -45.12 0.17 0.36
CA ASN A 148 -46.21 -0.63 0.92
C ASN A 148 -47.16 0.24 1.77
N GLY A 149 -46.62 1.16 2.57
CA GLY A 149 -47.43 2.13 3.30
C GLY A 149 -48.27 2.97 2.35
N TYR A 150 -47.69 3.51 1.28
CA TYR A 150 -48.43 4.33 0.31
C TYR A 150 -49.54 3.54 -0.38
N LEU A 151 -49.28 2.26 -0.72
CA LEU A 151 -50.29 1.37 -1.28
C LEU A 151 -51.45 1.14 -0.30
N GLU A 152 -51.19 0.93 0.98
CA GLU A 152 -52.24 0.79 2.00
C GLU A 152 -53.12 2.05 2.09
N TRP A 153 -52.50 3.24 2.09
CA TRP A 153 -53.25 4.51 2.08
C TRP A 153 -54.10 4.69 0.81
N ILE A 154 -53.57 4.36 -0.37
CA ILE A 154 -54.32 4.42 -1.64
C ILE A 154 -55.49 3.43 -1.59
N MET A 155 -55.25 2.20 -1.16
CA MET A 155 -56.30 1.17 -1.10
C MET A 155 -57.43 1.55 -0.14
N ALA A 156 -57.10 2.16 1.00
CA ALA A 156 -58.08 2.65 1.95
C ALA A 156 -58.89 3.83 1.39
N ALA A 157 -58.24 4.77 0.69
CA ALA A 157 -58.93 5.88 0.05
C ALA A 157 -59.91 5.40 -1.03
N GLU A 158 -59.49 4.46 -1.89
CA GLU A 158 -60.35 3.84 -2.90
C GLU A 158 -61.56 3.12 -2.26
N GLU A 159 -61.37 2.43 -1.14
CA GLU A 159 -62.48 1.76 -0.44
C GLU A 159 -63.52 2.76 0.10
N VAL A 160 -63.08 3.94 0.55
CA VAL A 160 -63.99 5.02 0.95
C VAL A 160 -64.75 5.58 -0.25
N ILE A 161 -64.07 5.83 -1.37
CA ILE A 161 -64.67 6.30 -2.64
C ILE A 161 -65.74 5.32 -3.14
N LEU A 162 -65.46 4.01 -3.08
CA LEU A 162 -66.39 2.95 -3.48
C LEU A 162 -67.66 2.91 -2.59
N LYS A 163 -67.54 3.28 -1.31
CA LYS A 163 -68.64 3.34 -0.34
C LYS A 163 -69.43 4.64 -0.38
N GLU A 164 -68.95 5.67 -1.07
CA GLU A 164 -69.59 6.97 -1.10
C GLU A 164 -70.73 7.01 -2.13
N ASP A 165 -71.95 7.38 -1.71
CA ASP A 165 -73.16 7.37 -2.57
C ASP A 165 -73.12 8.36 -3.75
N ARG A 166 -72.11 9.24 -3.79
CA ARG A 166 -71.94 10.28 -4.82
C ARG A 166 -71.12 9.82 -6.02
N THR A 167 -70.44 8.69 -5.92
CA THR A 167 -69.61 8.15 -7.01
C THR A 167 -70.47 7.41 -8.03
N THR A 168 -70.21 7.66 -9.31
CA THR A 168 -70.96 7.02 -10.40
C THR A 168 -70.55 5.55 -10.55
N GLU A 169 -71.48 4.69 -10.98
CA GLU A 169 -71.18 3.25 -11.16
C GLU A 169 -70.06 3.02 -12.19
N GLU A 170 -69.93 3.89 -13.20
CA GLU A 170 -68.83 3.86 -14.16
C GLU A 170 -67.47 4.10 -13.48
N GLU A 171 -67.37 5.04 -12.52
CA GLU A 171 -66.15 5.30 -11.75
C GLU A 171 -65.82 4.13 -10.82
N LYS A 172 -66.82 3.51 -10.17
CA LYS A 172 -66.62 2.33 -9.34
C LYS A 172 -66.08 1.15 -10.15
N GLN A 173 -66.63 0.94 -11.34
CA GLN A 173 -66.20 -0.13 -12.24
C GLN A 173 -64.78 0.11 -12.76
N ALA A 174 -64.43 1.35 -13.10
CA ALA A 174 -63.07 1.71 -13.51
C ALA A 174 -62.02 1.41 -12.42
N ILE A 175 -62.31 1.73 -11.15
CA ILE A 175 -61.42 1.44 -10.01
C ILE A 175 -61.23 -0.08 -9.82
N LEU A 176 -62.30 -0.87 -9.94
CA LEU A 176 -62.24 -2.33 -9.82
C LEU A 176 -61.46 -2.98 -10.96
N ASP A 177 -61.61 -2.50 -12.18
CA ASP A 177 -60.87 -2.97 -13.35
C ASP A 177 -59.36 -2.66 -13.22
N GLU A 178 -59.02 -1.49 -12.67
CA GLU A 178 -57.63 -1.12 -12.43
C GLU A 178 -56.96 -2.02 -11.38
N ARG A 179 -57.70 -2.40 -10.31
CA ARG A 179 -57.23 -3.40 -9.33
C ARG A 179 -56.95 -4.76 -9.95
N LEU A 180 -57.85 -5.26 -10.80
CA LEU A 180 -57.66 -6.52 -11.53
C LEU A 180 -56.44 -6.46 -12.44
N ASN A 181 -56.23 -5.33 -13.12
CA ASN A 181 -55.10 -5.12 -14.02
C ASN A 181 -53.76 -5.04 -13.26
N VAL A 182 -53.72 -4.34 -12.11
CA VAL A 182 -52.53 -4.30 -11.25
C VAL A 182 -52.23 -5.67 -10.65
N ALA A 183 -53.24 -6.40 -10.16
CA ALA A 183 -53.10 -7.76 -9.64
C ALA A 183 -52.65 -8.77 -10.72
N SER A 184 -52.91 -8.50 -12.00
CA SER A 184 -52.41 -9.31 -13.12
C SER A 184 -50.95 -9.06 -13.49
N LYS A 185 -50.38 -7.92 -13.03
CA LYS A 185 -49.03 -7.46 -13.36
C LYS A 185 -48.02 -7.60 -12.21
N MET A 186 -48.50 -7.75 -10.97
CA MET A 186 -47.69 -8.15 -9.81
C MET A 186 -47.42 -9.66 -9.83
#